data_AF-A0A414LBU0-F1
#
_entry.id   AF-A0A414LBU0-F1
#
_cell.length_a   1.000
_cell.length_b   1.000
_cell.length_c   1.000
_cell.angle_alpha   90.00
_cell.angle_beta   90.00
_cell.angle_gamma   90.00
#
_symmetry.space_group_name_H-M   'P 1'
#
loop_
_entity.id
_entity.type
_entity.pdbx_description
1 polymer ?
#
loop_
_entity_poly.entity_id
_entity_poly.type
_entity_poly.pdbx_seq_one_letter_code
_entity_poly.pdbx_strand_id
1 'polypeptide(L)'
;MKNKMKNIFIVASCFAAITCFSACDDWTEVENVNINTPGIEEQDPAAYAKYLQNLVAYKNSDHKVVYAWFDNSEKTPFSRGQHISDVPDSLDVISMMYPAELAAFELVDMQTVHAKGTKVVYTISFDKIQKEYTEKVKEGTETGSFDTYLKSEMDKQIGYAGSFDGMITEYKGNNPIYMSAEQKAEAKKYQDIFFSAVSTWKTANADKLLTFQGYPENLIEQTVLTNCKHIILATDNVTDDAQLSVFARLAMAAAGVPTDRFVVAVSTASLDASDKQTGFYGTDRALTEAAYWTTEPSDGYTRAGLAVYNVQNDYYNATNTYQYVKEAINIMNPAPKK
;
A
#
# COMPACT_ATOMS: atom_id res chain seq x y z
N MET A 1 -32.01 -69.77 51.73
CA MET A 1 -31.01 -70.84 51.96
C MET A 1 -29.64 -70.18 52.17
N LYS A 2 -29.01 -70.46 53.33
CA LYS A 2 -27.55 -70.54 53.64
C LYS A 2 -26.61 -69.53 52.95
N ASN A 3 -26.07 -68.53 53.65
CA ASN A 3 -24.91 -68.53 54.59
C ASN A 3 -23.74 -67.76 53.95
N LYS A 4 -23.36 -66.60 54.49
CA LYS A 4 -22.25 -66.34 55.44
C LYS A 4 -20.87 -66.22 54.79
N MET A 5 -20.22 -65.07 55.03
CA MET A 5 -18.81 -64.88 55.47
C MET A 5 -18.58 -63.35 55.52
N LYS A 6 -18.78 -62.63 56.64
CA LYS A 6 -17.92 -62.39 57.82
C LYS A 6 -16.46 -61.96 57.51
N ASN A 7 -16.26 -60.64 57.69
CA ASN A 7 -15.18 -59.91 58.38
C ASN A 7 -13.71 -60.07 57.93
N ILE A 8 -13.03 -58.93 57.77
CA ILE A 8 -11.89 -58.53 58.63
C ILE A 8 -11.58 -57.03 58.43
N PHE A 9 -11.44 -56.34 59.56
CA PHE A 9 -10.97 -54.97 59.75
C PHE A 9 -9.45 -54.88 59.56
N ILE A 10 -8.93 -53.85 58.89
CA ILE A 10 -7.68 -53.18 59.27
C ILE A 10 -7.81 -51.66 59.08
N VAL A 11 -7.46 -50.94 60.15
CA VAL A 11 -7.39 -49.50 60.34
C VAL A 11 -6.00 -48.99 59.94
N ALA A 12 -5.93 -47.88 59.19
CA ALA A 12 -4.84 -46.89 59.15
C ALA A 12 -5.32 -45.70 58.29
N SER A 13 -5.95 -44.66 58.84
CA SER A 13 -5.35 -43.46 59.44
C SER A 13 -4.21 -42.86 58.61
N CYS A 14 -4.48 -41.73 57.92
CA CYS A 14 -3.69 -40.50 57.97
C CYS A 14 -4.26 -39.42 57.02
N PHE A 15 -4.73 -38.33 57.64
CA PHE A 15 -4.58 -36.92 57.26
C PHE A 15 -4.55 -36.51 55.77
N ALA A 16 -5.64 -35.81 55.40
CA ALA A 16 -5.69 -34.52 54.70
C ALA A 16 -4.72 -34.22 53.54
N ALA A 17 -5.31 -33.99 52.36
CA ALA A 17 -4.89 -32.91 51.48
C ALA A 17 -6.13 -32.33 50.77
N ILE A 18 -6.53 -31.13 51.20
CA ILE A 18 -7.31 -30.19 50.39
C ILE A 18 -6.35 -29.72 49.30
N THR A 19 -6.68 -29.94 48.03
CA THR A 19 -6.42 -29.05 46.87
C THR A 19 -7.00 -29.70 45.63
N CYS A 20 -8.31 -29.57 45.43
CA CYS A 20 -8.87 -29.59 44.08
C CYS A 20 -9.02 -28.13 43.67
N PHE A 21 -8.40 -27.74 42.54
CA PHE A 21 -8.45 -26.46 41.79
C PHE A 21 -7.04 -25.88 41.56
N SER A 22 -6.27 -26.54 40.70
CA SER A 22 -5.09 -25.96 40.02
C SER A 22 -4.70 -26.85 38.83
N ALA A 23 -5.68 -27.13 37.96
CA ALA A 23 -5.43 -27.87 36.71
C ALA A 23 -6.24 -27.28 35.54
N CYS A 24 -6.46 -25.96 35.56
CA CYS A 24 -7.16 -25.24 34.47
C CYS A 24 -6.40 -24.00 33.98
N ASP A 25 -5.13 -23.83 34.35
CA ASP A 25 -4.31 -22.71 33.83
C ASP A 25 -3.40 -23.11 32.65
N ASP A 26 -3.35 -24.40 32.29
CA ASP A 26 -2.42 -24.94 31.27
C ASP A 26 -3.09 -25.17 29.88
N TRP A 27 -4.28 -24.60 29.67
CA TRP A 27 -5.08 -24.81 28.44
C TRP A 27 -5.59 -23.51 27.79
N THR A 28 -5.09 -22.36 28.22
CA THR A 28 -5.47 -21.06 27.63
C THR A 28 -4.46 -20.52 26.63
N GLU A 29 -3.34 -21.19 26.39
CA GLU A 29 -2.41 -20.81 25.32
C GLU A 29 -2.64 -21.70 24.09
N VAL A 30 -3.20 -21.09 23.04
CA VAL A 30 -3.25 -21.71 21.71
C VAL A 30 -1.82 -21.74 21.17
N GLU A 31 -1.13 -22.85 21.33
CA GLU A 31 0.12 -23.07 20.63
C GLU A 31 -0.18 -23.11 19.11
N ASN A 32 0.47 -22.23 18.35
CA ASN A 32 0.44 -22.30 16.90
C ASN A 32 1.13 -23.60 16.46
N VAL A 33 0.34 -24.59 16.02
CA VAL A 33 0.86 -25.79 15.40
C VAL A 33 1.51 -25.40 14.08
N ASN A 34 2.84 -25.35 14.07
CA ASN A 34 3.62 -25.03 12.88
C ASN A 34 3.64 -26.28 11.98
N ILE A 35 2.68 -26.39 11.05
CA ILE A 35 2.69 -27.44 10.03
C ILE A 35 3.77 -27.07 9.01
N ASN A 36 5.00 -27.53 9.26
CA ASN A 36 6.12 -27.30 8.38
C ASN A 36 6.05 -28.24 7.17
N THR A 37 5.23 -27.90 6.18
CA THR A 37 5.35 -28.46 4.82
C THR A 37 6.48 -27.73 4.11
N PRO A 38 7.58 -28.40 3.71
CA PRO A 38 8.70 -27.75 3.05
C PRO A 38 8.21 -26.98 1.82
N GLY A 39 8.49 -25.69 1.72
CA GLY A 39 8.17 -24.88 0.55
C GLY A 39 9.01 -25.31 -0.67
N ILE A 40 8.66 -24.82 -1.88
CA ILE A 40 9.45 -25.10 -3.09
C ILE A 40 10.91 -24.64 -2.96
N GLU A 41 11.16 -23.62 -2.14
CA GLU A 41 12.49 -23.15 -1.76
C GLU A 41 13.34 -24.26 -1.12
N GLU A 42 12.74 -25.07 -0.25
CA GLU A 42 13.42 -26.18 0.43
C GLU A 42 13.46 -27.45 -0.42
N GLN A 43 12.43 -27.67 -1.25
CA GLN A 43 12.32 -28.86 -2.10
C GLN A 43 13.18 -28.79 -3.37
N ASP A 44 13.26 -27.62 -4.01
CA ASP A 44 14.08 -27.37 -5.20
C ASP A 44 14.65 -25.94 -5.18
N PRO A 45 15.76 -25.73 -4.43
CA PRO A 45 16.40 -24.43 -4.32
C PRO A 45 16.84 -23.84 -5.67
N ALA A 46 17.20 -24.69 -6.64
CA ALA A 46 17.67 -24.24 -7.95
C ALA A 46 16.49 -23.69 -8.79
N ALA A 47 15.35 -24.37 -8.79
CA ALA A 47 14.14 -23.86 -9.44
C ALA A 47 13.64 -22.57 -8.78
N TYR A 48 13.69 -22.49 -7.45
CA TYR A 48 13.30 -21.28 -6.72
C TYR A 48 14.23 -20.08 -7.02
N ALA A 49 15.55 -20.29 -7.02
CA ALA A 49 16.50 -19.25 -7.41
C ALA A 49 16.26 -18.77 -8.85
N LYS A 50 15.95 -19.70 -9.78
CA LYS A 50 15.62 -19.35 -11.16
C LYS A 50 14.30 -18.56 -11.26
N TYR A 51 13.32 -18.91 -10.45
CA TYR A 51 12.05 -18.18 -10.34
C TYR A 51 12.28 -16.72 -9.91
N LEU A 52 13.03 -16.49 -8.82
CA LEU A 52 13.35 -15.13 -8.35
C LEU A 52 14.11 -14.31 -9.40
N GLN A 53 15.09 -14.92 -10.08
CA GLN A 53 15.80 -14.25 -11.19
C GLN A 53 14.85 -13.82 -12.31
N ASN A 54 13.88 -14.67 -12.67
CA ASN A 54 12.91 -14.34 -13.71
C ASN A 54 11.96 -13.22 -13.28
N LEU A 55 11.54 -13.18 -12.01
CA LEU A 55 10.74 -12.06 -11.47
C LEU A 55 11.50 -10.74 -11.53
N VAL A 56 12.74 -10.73 -11.05
CA VAL A 56 13.59 -9.53 -11.08
C VAL A 56 13.86 -9.09 -12.53
N ALA A 57 14.09 -10.03 -13.46
CA ALA A 57 14.28 -9.71 -14.87
C ALA A 57 13.01 -9.12 -15.50
N TYR A 58 11.83 -9.67 -15.18
CA TYR A 58 10.54 -9.14 -15.63
C TYR A 58 10.32 -7.70 -15.16
N LYS A 59 10.50 -7.43 -13.86
CA LYS A 59 10.32 -6.09 -13.29
C LYS A 59 11.33 -5.04 -13.79
N ASN A 60 12.47 -5.49 -14.31
CA ASN A 60 13.45 -4.63 -14.97
C ASN A 60 13.22 -4.46 -16.47
N SER A 61 12.28 -5.21 -17.06
CA SER A 61 11.88 -5.08 -18.46
C SER A 61 10.75 -4.07 -18.66
N ASP A 62 10.45 -3.70 -19.89
CA ASP A 62 9.29 -2.85 -20.18
C ASP A 62 7.98 -3.62 -19.99
N HIS A 63 7.12 -3.12 -19.11
CA HIS A 63 5.80 -3.67 -18.81
C HIS A 63 4.90 -2.56 -18.21
N LYS A 64 3.61 -2.82 -18.07
CA LYS A 64 2.70 -1.93 -17.35
C LYS A 64 2.91 -2.09 -15.85
N VAL A 65 3.27 -1.01 -15.17
CA VAL A 65 3.61 -1.02 -13.74
C VAL A 65 2.37 -1.19 -12.85
N VAL A 66 2.51 -1.86 -11.71
CA VAL A 66 1.47 -1.96 -10.70
C VAL A 66 1.97 -1.49 -9.34
N TYR A 67 1.38 -0.39 -8.88
CA TYR A 67 1.51 0.11 -7.52
C TYR A 67 0.36 -0.43 -6.66
N ALA A 68 0.63 -0.74 -5.40
CA ALA A 68 -0.38 -1.16 -4.44
C ALA A 68 -0.21 -0.42 -3.11
N TRP A 69 -1.26 0.21 -2.62
CA TRP A 69 -1.30 0.74 -1.26
C TRP A 69 -1.78 -0.35 -0.31
N PHE A 70 -0.96 -0.62 0.69
CA PHE A 70 -1.20 -1.65 1.69
C PHE A 70 -1.45 -0.98 3.04
N ASP A 71 -2.59 -1.30 3.64
CA ASP A 71 -2.91 -0.86 5.00
C ASP A 71 -2.18 -1.74 6.02
N ASN A 72 -1.22 -1.14 6.71
CA ASN A 72 -0.43 -1.75 7.77
C ASN A 72 -0.72 -1.14 9.16
N SER A 73 -1.92 -0.59 9.37
CA SER A 73 -2.35 -0.10 10.68
C SER A 73 -2.47 -1.22 11.72
N GLU A 74 -3.00 -2.37 11.31
CA GLU A 74 -3.25 -3.52 12.18
C GLU A 74 -2.01 -4.41 12.29
N LYS A 75 -1.37 -4.41 13.48
CA LYS A 75 -0.14 -5.17 13.75
C LYS A 75 -0.33 -6.34 14.70
N THR A 76 -1.41 -6.36 15.50
CA THR A 76 -1.71 -7.42 16.48
C THR A 76 -3.20 -7.46 16.84
N PRO A 77 -3.85 -8.63 16.88
CA PRO A 77 -3.41 -9.88 16.26
C PRO A 77 -3.40 -9.73 14.73
N PHE A 78 -2.50 -10.44 14.05
CA PHE A 78 -2.40 -10.41 12.59
C PHE A 78 -2.53 -11.81 11.99
N SER A 79 -3.01 -11.87 10.76
CA SER A 79 -3.09 -13.05 9.92
C SER A 79 -2.19 -12.87 8.69
N ARG A 80 -2.11 -13.90 7.84
CA ARG A 80 -1.43 -13.84 6.54
C ARG A 80 -1.91 -12.67 5.65
N GLY A 81 -3.16 -12.23 5.79
CA GLY A 81 -3.68 -11.07 5.05
C GLY A 81 -3.07 -9.71 5.43
N GLN A 82 -2.33 -9.64 6.53
CA GLN A 82 -1.58 -8.45 6.95
C GLN A 82 -0.11 -8.47 6.50
N HIS A 83 0.34 -9.53 5.81
CA HIS A 83 1.73 -9.66 5.35
C HIS A 83 1.90 -9.18 3.91
N ILE A 84 2.82 -8.23 3.69
CA ILE A 84 3.14 -7.81 2.33
C ILE A 84 3.91 -8.90 1.55
N SER A 85 4.44 -9.92 2.22
CA SER A 85 5.07 -11.07 1.58
C SER A 85 4.10 -11.94 0.76
N ASP A 86 2.79 -11.83 1.07
CA ASP A 86 1.72 -12.65 0.48
C ASP A 86 0.98 -11.97 -0.68
N VAL A 87 1.30 -10.70 -0.97
CA VAL A 87 0.78 -10.01 -2.14
C VAL A 87 1.27 -10.70 -3.43
N PRO A 88 0.59 -10.48 -4.58
CA PRO A 88 1.03 -11.06 -5.84
C PRO A 88 2.48 -10.67 -6.19
N ASP A 89 3.31 -11.67 -6.48
CA ASP A 89 4.74 -11.48 -6.79
C ASP A 89 4.99 -10.58 -8.01
N SER A 90 4.00 -10.41 -8.88
CA SER A 90 4.03 -9.51 -10.04
C SER A 90 3.75 -8.04 -9.72
N LEU A 91 3.49 -7.67 -8.46
CA LEU A 91 3.44 -6.26 -8.06
C LEU A 91 4.84 -5.62 -8.12
N ASP A 92 4.92 -4.38 -8.59
CA ASP A 92 6.18 -3.66 -8.75
C ASP A 92 6.52 -2.81 -7.54
N VAL A 93 5.52 -2.12 -6.99
CA VAL A 93 5.70 -1.17 -5.89
C VAL A 93 4.59 -1.33 -4.86
N ILE A 94 4.96 -1.45 -3.59
CA ILE A 94 4.05 -1.46 -2.44
C ILE A 94 4.25 -0.16 -1.66
N SER A 95 3.19 0.62 -1.48
CA SER A 95 3.18 1.81 -0.64
C SER A 95 2.58 1.47 0.73
N MET A 96 3.38 1.57 1.79
CA MET A 96 2.92 1.38 3.17
C MET A 96 2.15 2.60 3.65
N MET A 97 0.92 2.42 4.12
CA MET A 97 0.07 3.54 4.56
C MET A 97 0.52 4.18 5.88
N TYR A 98 1.17 3.40 6.76
CA TYR A 98 1.63 3.81 8.10
C TYR A 98 3.14 3.59 8.25
N PRO A 99 3.98 4.49 7.72
CA PRO A 99 5.44 4.28 7.61
C PRO A 99 6.24 4.55 8.90
N ALA A 100 5.65 5.18 9.91
CA ALA A 100 6.39 5.67 11.08
C ALA A 100 6.81 4.58 12.07
N GLU A 101 6.10 3.45 12.10
CA GLU A 101 6.21 2.46 13.18
C GLU A 101 6.24 1.02 12.66
N LEU A 102 7.14 0.69 11.73
CA LEU A 102 7.21 -0.67 11.19
C LEU A 102 7.49 -1.71 12.29
N ALA A 103 6.64 -2.74 12.36
CA ALA A 103 6.82 -3.91 13.20
C ALA A 103 7.95 -4.80 12.66
N ALA A 104 8.48 -5.67 13.53
CA ALA A 104 9.56 -6.58 13.18
C ALA A 104 9.19 -7.50 11.99
N PHE A 105 7.94 -7.97 11.93
CA PHE A 105 7.49 -8.82 10.83
C PHE A 105 7.41 -8.05 9.51
N GLU A 106 7.04 -6.77 9.53
CA GLU A 106 6.99 -5.93 8.31
C GLU A 106 8.39 -5.77 7.71
N LEU A 107 9.42 -5.64 8.54
CA LEU A 107 10.81 -5.59 8.08
C LEU A 107 11.25 -6.91 7.41
N VAL A 108 10.78 -8.05 7.90
CA VAL A 108 11.04 -9.37 7.30
C VAL A 108 10.27 -9.52 5.98
N ASP A 109 9.01 -9.07 5.94
CA ASP A 109 8.22 -9.10 4.71
C ASP A 109 8.84 -8.19 3.63
N MET A 110 9.35 -7.01 4.02
CA MET A 110 10.06 -6.10 3.11
C MET A 110 11.26 -6.80 2.46
N GLN A 111 12.08 -7.52 3.24
CA GLN A 111 13.19 -8.31 2.70
C GLN A 111 12.70 -9.41 1.74
N THR A 112 11.58 -10.06 2.07
CA THR A 112 10.98 -11.11 1.24
C THR A 112 10.53 -10.57 -0.12
N VAL A 113 9.84 -9.43 -0.14
CA VAL A 113 9.40 -8.83 -1.41
C VAL A 113 10.55 -8.18 -2.19
N HIS A 114 11.60 -7.71 -1.52
CA HIS A 114 12.84 -7.27 -2.17
C HIS A 114 13.52 -8.40 -2.94
N ALA A 115 13.54 -9.62 -2.40
CA ALA A 115 14.08 -10.79 -3.10
C ALA A 115 13.30 -11.13 -4.38
N LYS A 116 12.02 -10.76 -4.43
CA LYS A 116 11.13 -10.86 -5.60
C LYS A 116 11.22 -9.63 -6.53
N GLY A 117 12.07 -8.66 -6.22
CA GLY A 117 12.27 -7.43 -6.98
C GLY A 117 11.20 -6.35 -6.77
N THR A 118 10.25 -6.53 -5.86
CA THR A 118 9.24 -5.51 -5.52
C THR A 118 9.87 -4.40 -4.71
N LYS A 119 9.52 -3.14 -4.98
CA LYS A 119 9.95 -1.97 -4.20
C LYS A 119 8.93 -1.63 -3.12
N VAL A 120 9.40 -1.17 -1.97
CA VAL A 120 8.56 -0.72 -0.86
C VAL A 120 8.78 0.76 -0.60
N VAL A 121 7.71 1.55 -0.69
CA VAL A 121 7.71 3.01 -0.55
C VAL A 121 6.64 3.44 0.44
N TYR A 122 6.49 4.74 0.61
CA TYR A 122 5.42 5.37 1.39
C TYR A 122 5.00 6.69 0.74
N THR A 123 3.85 7.23 1.15
CA THR A 123 3.31 8.48 0.59
C THR A 123 3.46 9.63 1.58
N ILE A 124 4.00 10.77 1.12
CA ILE A 124 3.91 12.07 1.80
C ILE A 124 2.89 12.90 1.03
N SER A 125 1.82 13.34 1.71
CA SER A 125 0.70 14.04 1.08
C SER A 125 0.57 15.46 1.60
N PHE A 126 0.73 16.43 0.70
CA PHE A 126 0.52 17.84 1.00
C PHE A 126 -0.90 18.09 1.52
N ASP A 127 -1.90 17.55 0.82
CA ASP A 127 -3.31 17.75 1.15
C ASP A 127 -3.69 17.13 2.51
N LYS A 128 -3.12 15.98 2.87
CA LYS A 128 -3.30 15.40 4.22
C LYS A 128 -2.67 16.28 5.31
N ILE A 129 -1.45 16.76 5.10
CA ILE A 129 -0.76 17.67 6.04
C ILE A 129 -1.57 18.96 6.22
N GLN A 130 -2.07 19.54 5.12
CA GLN A 130 -2.89 20.75 5.17
C GLN A 130 -4.22 20.53 5.90
N LYS A 131 -4.86 19.38 5.66
CA LYS A 131 -6.10 19.01 6.34
C LYS A 131 -5.88 18.85 7.86
N GLU A 132 -4.86 18.10 8.26
CA GLU A 132 -4.52 17.89 9.67
C GLU A 132 -4.22 19.21 10.39
N TYR A 133 -3.43 20.10 9.77
CA TYR A 133 -3.18 21.44 10.30
C TYR A 133 -4.50 22.21 10.51
N THR A 134 -5.37 22.21 9.50
CA THR A 134 -6.66 22.92 9.56
C THR A 134 -7.55 22.39 10.68
N GLU A 135 -7.54 21.08 10.92
CA GLU A 135 -8.26 20.43 12.01
C GLU A 135 -7.68 20.82 13.38
N LYS A 136 -6.36 20.76 13.56
CA LYS A 136 -5.69 21.18 14.80
C LYS A 136 -5.88 22.65 15.13
N VAL A 137 -5.91 23.53 14.13
CA VAL A 137 -6.22 24.96 14.32
C VAL A 137 -7.67 25.14 14.81
N LYS A 138 -8.63 24.39 14.25
CA LYS A 138 -10.03 24.42 14.72
C LYS A 138 -10.17 23.91 16.15
N GLU A 139 -9.39 22.92 16.52
CA GLU A 139 -9.35 22.35 17.88
C GLU A 139 -8.57 23.22 18.87
N GLY A 140 -7.84 24.24 18.39
CA GLY A 140 -6.99 25.10 19.21
C GLY A 140 -5.70 24.41 19.68
N THR A 141 -5.33 23.26 19.09
CA THR A 141 -4.11 22.51 19.41
C THR A 141 -2.91 22.93 18.54
N GLU A 142 -3.17 23.66 17.45
CA GLU A 142 -2.15 24.32 16.64
C GLU A 142 -2.46 25.82 16.52
N THR A 143 -1.44 26.66 16.67
CA THR A 143 -1.56 28.13 16.66
C THR A 143 -0.50 28.82 15.80
N GLY A 144 0.51 28.08 15.34
CA GLY A 144 1.56 28.56 14.45
C GLY A 144 1.09 28.74 13.01
N SER A 145 1.99 29.22 12.13
CA SER A 145 1.72 29.34 10.71
C SER A 145 1.76 27.98 10.00
N PHE A 146 0.98 27.84 8.92
CA PHE A 146 1.00 26.62 8.11
C PHE A 146 2.38 26.35 7.51
N ASP A 147 3.15 27.37 7.12
CA ASP A 147 4.53 27.18 6.62
C ASP A 147 5.46 26.52 7.65
N THR A 148 5.36 26.89 8.93
CA THR A 148 6.15 26.28 9.99
C THR A 148 5.71 24.84 10.24
N TYR A 149 4.40 24.60 10.28
CA TYR A 149 3.82 23.26 10.43
C TYR A 149 4.23 22.33 9.28
N LEU A 150 4.05 22.80 8.04
CA LEU A 150 4.40 22.08 6.82
C LEU A 150 5.87 21.69 6.81
N LYS A 151 6.77 22.63 7.15
CA LYS A 151 8.20 22.32 7.25
C LYS A 151 8.48 21.23 8.28
N SER A 152 7.88 21.34 9.47
CA SER A 152 8.05 20.33 10.52
C SER A 152 7.54 18.95 10.09
N GLU A 153 6.42 18.88 9.39
CA GLU A 153 5.91 17.60 8.89
C GLU A 153 6.76 17.03 7.74
N MET A 154 7.29 17.89 6.86
CA MET A 154 8.23 17.44 5.84
C MET A 154 9.50 16.85 6.47
N ASP A 155 10.09 17.53 7.45
CA ASP A 155 11.27 17.04 8.16
C ASP A 155 10.98 15.69 8.85
N LYS A 156 9.82 15.57 9.51
CA LYS A 156 9.37 14.33 10.16
C LYS A 156 9.21 13.18 9.16
N GLN A 157 8.43 13.39 8.10
CA GLN A 157 8.06 12.31 7.18
C GLN A 157 9.19 11.93 6.22
N ILE A 158 10.06 12.86 5.84
CA ILE A 158 11.30 12.52 5.12
C ILE A 158 12.23 11.67 6.00
N GLY A 159 12.19 11.84 7.32
CA GLY A 159 12.94 11.03 8.27
C GLY A 159 12.69 9.52 8.17
N TYR A 160 11.52 9.10 7.66
CA TYR A 160 11.20 7.67 7.48
C TYR A 160 11.93 7.03 6.31
N ALA A 161 12.48 7.82 5.38
CA ALA A 161 13.02 7.33 4.12
C ALA A 161 14.15 6.32 4.25
N GLY A 162 14.78 6.18 5.42
CA GLY A 162 15.85 5.21 5.67
C GLY A 162 15.44 3.76 5.37
N SER A 163 14.21 3.38 5.70
CA SER A 163 13.72 2.00 5.57
C SER A 163 13.15 1.67 4.19
N PHE A 164 12.90 2.67 3.34
CA PHE A 164 12.14 2.50 2.10
C PHE A 164 13.00 2.65 0.85
N ASP A 165 12.58 2.04 -0.26
CA ASP A 165 13.19 2.16 -1.59
C ASP A 165 12.94 3.54 -2.23
N GLY A 166 12.05 4.33 -1.65
CA GLY A 166 11.66 5.63 -2.18
C GLY A 166 10.41 6.19 -1.54
N MET A 167 9.86 7.23 -2.16
CA MET A 167 8.62 7.86 -1.72
C MET A 167 7.71 8.24 -2.89
N ILE A 168 6.44 8.36 -2.57
CA ILE A 168 5.40 8.95 -3.41
C ILE A 168 5.09 10.33 -2.82
N THR A 169 5.24 11.38 -3.63
CA THR A 169 4.87 12.74 -3.24
C THR A 169 3.48 13.04 -3.79
N GLU A 170 2.50 13.24 -2.92
CA GLU A 170 1.12 13.55 -3.31
C GLU A 170 0.82 15.05 -3.20
N TYR A 171 0.29 15.62 -4.28
CA TYR A 171 -0.24 16.98 -4.35
C TYR A 171 -1.45 17.04 -5.29
N LYS A 172 -2.64 17.26 -4.72
CA LYS A 172 -3.86 17.57 -5.45
C LYS A 172 -4.01 19.09 -5.58
N GLY A 173 -4.09 19.80 -4.44
CA GLY A 173 -4.15 21.25 -4.41
C GLY A 173 -5.27 21.88 -5.27
N ASN A 174 -5.18 23.19 -5.47
CA ASN A 174 -6.14 23.95 -6.28
C ASN A 174 -5.53 24.31 -7.63
N ASN A 175 -6.38 24.39 -8.66
CA ASN A 175 -5.94 24.75 -10.01
C ASN A 175 -5.50 26.23 -10.10
N PRO A 176 -4.24 26.52 -10.47
CA PRO A 176 -3.71 27.88 -10.54
C PRO A 176 -4.41 28.82 -11.54
N ILE A 177 -5.16 28.29 -12.52
CA ILE A 177 -5.90 29.09 -13.50
C ILE A 177 -7.02 29.91 -12.83
N TYR A 178 -7.58 29.40 -11.73
CA TYR A 178 -8.69 30.06 -11.02
C TYR A 178 -8.24 30.87 -9.80
N MET A 179 -6.93 31.05 -9.62
CA MET A 179 -6.37 31.79 -8.48
C MET A 179 -6.12 33.27 -8.82
N SER A 180 -6.35 34.14 -7.84
CA SER A 180 -5.81 35.51 -7.87
C SER A 180 -4.28 35.51 -7.79
N ALA A 181 -3.64 36.66 -8.04
CA ALA A 181 -2.20 36.80 -7.92
C ALA A 181 -1.72 36.50 -6.47
N GLU A 182 -2.47 36.93 -5.48
CA GLU A 182 -2.19 36.71 -4.05
C GLU A 182 -2.34 35.23 -3.69
N GLN A 183 -3.43 34.59 -4.12
CA GLN A 183 -3.66 33.15 -3.91
C GLN A 183 -2.56 32.32 -4.56
N LYS A 184 -2.12 32.70 -5.78
CA LYS A 184 -1.05 32.01 -6.49
C LYS A 184 0.30 32.20 -5.80
N ALA A 185 0.60 33.39 -5.28
CA ALA A 185 1.82 33.64 -4.52
C ALA A 185 1.86 32.83 -3.22
N GLU A 186 0.74 32.72 -2.52
CA GLU A 186 0.63 31.88 -1.33
C GLU A 186 0.75 30.38 -1.64
N ALA A 187 0.03 29.90 -2.66
CA ALA A 187 0.16 28.51 -3.12
C ALA A 187 1.61 28.20 -3.53
N LYS A 188 2.30 29.14 -4.20
CA LYS A 188 3.72 28.98 -4.54
C LYS A 188 4.59 28.87 -3.29
N LYS A 189 4.38 29.71 -2.27
CA LYS A 189 5.12 29.62 -1.00
C LYS A 189 5.05 28.21 -0.42
N TYR A 190 3.86 27.61 -0.36
CA TYR A 190 3.69 26.27 0.22
C TYR A 190 4.21 25.15 -0.70
N GLN A 191 4.00 25.24 -2.02
CA GLN A 191 4.60 24.31 -2.98
C GLN A 191 6.14 24.36 -2.92
N ASP A 192 6.74 25.54 -2.81
CA ASP A 192 8.19 25.70 -2.73
C ASP A 192 8.75 25.04 -1.46
N ILE A 193 8.08 25.19 -0.30
CA ILE A 193 8.49 24.49 0.94
C ILE A 193 8.44 22.98 0.75
N PHE A 194 7.31 22.47 0.24
CA PHE A 194 7.08 21.04 0.07
C PHE A 194 8.04 20.40 -0.95
N PHE A 195 8.08 20.94 -2.17
CA PHE A 195 8.88 20.35 -3.26
C PHE A 195 10.37 20.64 -3.17
N SER A 196 10.81 21.69 -2.47
CA SER A 196 12.23 21.88 -2.18
C SER A 196 12.76 20.80 -1.23
N ALA A 197 11.96 20.40 -0.25
CA ALA A 197 12.32 19.30 0.65
C ALA A 197 12.39 17.96 -0.11
N VAL A 198 11.40 17.67 -0.96
CA VAL A 198 11.38 16.48 -1.83
C VAL A 198 12.59 16.47 -2.79
N SER A 199 12.88 17.60 -3.44
CA SER A 199 14.00 17.71 -4.38
C SER A 199 15.34 17.54 -3.68
N THR A 200 15.52 18.16 -2.50
CA THR A 200 16.72 17.99 -1.67
C THR A 200 16.94 16.54 -1.30
N TRP A 201 15.89 15.86 -0.83
CA TRP A 201 15.93 14.43 -0.53
C TRP A 201 16.29 13.61 -1.77
N LYS A 202 15.67 13.89 -2.92
CA LYS A 202 15.90 13.13 -4.15
C LYS A 202 17.32 13.32 -4.69
N THR A 203 17.89 14.51 -4.59
CA THR A 203 19.29 14.77 -4.94
C THR A 203 20.25 13.97 -4.05
N ALA A 204 19.97 13.87 -2.75
CA ALA A 204 20.78 13.06 -1.82
C ALA A 204 20.57 11.54 -1.99
N ASN A 205 19.47 11.11 -2.60
CA ASN A 205 19.06 9.71 -2.78
C ASN A 205 18.80 9.42 -4.27
N ALA A 206 19.84 9.57 -5.10
CA ALA A 206 19.72 9.51 -6.56
C ALA A 206 19.23 8.14 -7.08
N ASP A 207 19.50 7.06 -6.34
CA ASP A 207 19.08 5.68 -6.61
C ASP A 207 17.65 5.36 -6.15
N LYS A 208 17.09 6.11 -5.19
CA LYS A 208 15.75 5.85 -4.65
C LYS A 208 14.62 6.26 -5.59
N LEU A 209 13.49 5.55 -5.52
CA LEU A 209 12.30 5.85 -6.33
C LEU A 209 11.65 7.17 -5.88
N LEU A 210 11.30 8.02 -6.84
CA LEU A 210 10.37 9.13 -6.63
C LEU A 210 9.21 8.98 -7.60
N THR A 211 7.99 9.10 -7.10
CA THR A 211 6.76 9.05 -7.90
C THR A 211 5.90 10.25 -7.50
N PHE A 212 5.30 10.94 -8.47
CA PHE A 212 4.32 11.97 -8.19
C PHE A 212 2.93 11.35 -8.14
N GLN A 213 2.07 11.85 -7.27
CA GLN A 213 0.66 11.54 -7.25
C GLN A 213 -0.19 12.81 -7.17
N GLY A 214 -1.28 12.88 -7.91
CA GLY A 214 -2.26 13.95 -7.79
C GLY A 214 -2.60 14.60 -9.13
N TYR A 215 -2.64 15.94 -9.13
CA TYR A 215 -2.99 16.76 -10.29
C TYR A 215 -1.74 17.53 -10.76
N PRO A 216 -0.94 16.99 -11.70
CA PRO A 216 0.30 17.63 -12.13
C PRO A 216 0.08 19.01 -12.79
N GLU A 217 -1.10 19.24 -13.35
CA GLU A 217 -1.54 20.52 -13.90
C GLU A 217 -1.79 21.60 -12.82
N ASN A 218 -1.95 21.20 -11.55
CA ASN A 218 -2.11 22.12 -10.43
C ASN A 218 -0.78 22.61 -9.85
N LEU A 219 0.35 22.09 -10.34
CA LEU A 219 1.68 22.58 -9.98
C LEU A 219 1.90 23.96 -10.61
N ILE A 220 2.45 24.90 -9.82
CA ILE A 220 2.87 26.20 -10.34
C ILE A 220 4.13 26.04 -11.19
N GLU A 221 4.99 25.09 -10.81
CA GLU A 221 6.19 24.68 -11.55
C GLU A 221 6.26 23.14 -11.61
N GLN A 222 6.35 22.57 -12.82
CA GLN A 222 6.36 21.12 -13.03
C GLN A 222 7.73 20.45 -12.81
N THR A 223 8.75 21.18 -12.33
CA THR A 223 10.15 20.72 -12.27
C THR A 223 10.35 19.45 -11.44
N VAL A 224 9.54 19.24 -10.39
CA VAL A 224 9.57 18.01 -9.59
C VAL A 224 9.26 16.75 -10.42
N LEU A 225 8.43 16.88 -11.47
CA LEU A 225 7.98 15.76 -12.29
C LEU A 225 9.12 15.15 -13.11
N THR A 226 10.17 15.91 -13.43
CA THR A 226 11.33 15.42 -14.20
C THR A 226 12.04 14.27 -13.49
N ASN A 227 12.09 14.30 -12.15
CA ASN A 227 12.73 13.25 -11.35
C ASN A 227 11.77 12.11 -10.98
N CYS A 228 10.50 12.20 -11.37
CA CYS A 228 9.50 11.19 -11.06
C CYS A 228 9.52 10.07 -12.10
N LYS A 229 9.63 8.82 -11.62
CA LYS A 229 9.59 7.62 -12.47
C LYS A 229 8.21 7.45 -13.12
N HIS A 230 7.16 7.72 -12.36
CA HIS A 230 5.77 7.69 -12.81
C HIS A 230 4.98 8.88 -12.25
N ILE A 231 3.84 9.17 -12.88
CA ILE A 231 2.89 10.19 -12.46
C ILE A 231 1.54 9.48 -12.25
N ILE A 232 1.15 9.29 -10.99
CA ILE A 232 -0.10 8.67 -10.60
C ILE A 232 -1.18 9.76 -10.56
N LEU A 233 -2.14 9.67 -11.47
CA LEU A 233 -3.25 10.61 -11.54
C LEU A 233 -4.24 10.33 -10.41
N ALA A 234 -4.76 11.38 -9.77
CA ALA A 234 -5.77 11.26 -8.71
C ALA A 234 -7.15 10.88 -9.25
N THR A 235 -7.25 9.65 -9.74
CA THR A 235 -8.49 9.04 -10.26
C THR A 235 -9.16 8.12 -9.23
N ASP A 236 -8.70 8.11 -7.98
CA ASP A 236 -9.15 7.19 -6.92
C ASP A 236 -10.64 7.30 -6.58
N ASN A 237 -11.29 8.43 -6.91
CA ASN A 237 -12.70 8.69 -6.64
C ASN A 237 -13.55 8.86 -7.91
N VAL A 238 -13.05 8.47 -9.08
CA VAL A 238 -13.86 8.46 -10.31
C VAL A 238 -14.88 7.33 -10.26
N THR A 239 -16.00 7.50 -10.96
CA THR A 239 -17.12 6.55 -10.95
C THR A 239 -17.38 5.89 -12.30
N ASP A 240 -16.53 6.18 -13.29
CA ASP A 240 -16.69 5.80 -14.70
C ASP A 240 -15.29 5.74 -15.34
N ASP A 241 -15.02 4.69 -16.12
CA ASP A 241 -13.72 4.45 -16.77
C ASP A 241 -13.38 5.51 -17.83
N ALA A 242 -14.38 6.12 -18.47
CA ALA A 242 -14.17 7.21 -19.42
C ALA A 242 -13.50 8.43 -18.76
N GLN A 243 -13.71 8.63 -17.45
CA GLN A 243 -13.08 9.72 -16.70
C GLN A 243 -11.56 9.53 -16.58
N LEU A 244 -11.04 8.30 -16.63
CA LEU A 244 -9.59 8.03 -16.58
C LEU A 244 -8.85 8.77 -17.70
N SER A 245 -9.39 8.68 -18.91
CA SER A 245 -8.86 9.40 -20.08
C SER A 245 -9.05 10.92 -20.01
N VAL A 246 -10.06 11.40 -19.26
CA VAL A 246 -10.26 12.83 -19.02
C VAL A 246 -9.16 13.38 -18.12
N PHE A 247 -8.86 12.70 -16.99
CA PHE A 247 -7.78 13.10 -16.09
C PHE A 247 -6.41 13.06 -16.77
N ALA A 248 -6.15 12.06 -17.62
CA ALA A 248 -4.91 12.03 -18.41
C ALA A 248 -4.77 13.25 -19.33
N ARG A 249 -5.86 13.68 -19.99
CA ARG A 249 -5.84 14.88 -20.84
C ARG A 249 -5.76 16.18 -20.05
N LEU A 250 -6.39 16.25 -18.88
CA LEU A 250 -6.29 17.41 -17.98
C LEU A 250 -4.85 17.61 -17.48
N ALA A 251 -4.18 16.52 -17.11
CA ALA A 251 -2.76 16.55 -16.74
C ALA A 251 -1.87 17.15 -17.85
N MET A 252 -2.19 16.88 -19.12
CA MET A 252 -1.46 17.41 -20.28
C MET A 252 -1.72 18.89 -20.56
N ALA A 253 -2.68 19.54 -19.91
CA ALA A 253 -2.98 20.95 -20.13
C ALA A 253 -1.82 21.87 -19.72
N ALA A 254 -0.96 21.42 -18.80
CA ALA A 254 0.27 22.10 -18.42
C ALA A 254 1.46 21.57 -19.24
N ALA A 255 2.09 22.46 -20.01
CA ALA A 255 3.17 22.09 -20.94
C ALA A 255 4.40 21.42 -20.29
N GLY A 256 4.60 21.59 -18.99
CA GLY A 256 5.71 20.98 -18.25
C GLY A 256 5.49 19.55 -17.78
N VAL A 257 4.31 18.95 -18.05
CA VAL A 257 3.96 17.61 -17.56
C VAL A 257 4.48 16.53 -18.54
N PRO A 258 5.35 15.59 -18.08
CA PRO A 258 5.74 14.42 -18.87
C PRO A 258 4.52 13.55 -19.19
N THR A 259 4.32 13.22 -20.47
CA THR A 259 3.14 12.46 -20.92
C THR A 259 3.43 10.98 -21.17
N ASP A 260 4.66 10.52 -20.96
CA ASP A 260 5.15 9.17 -21.28
C ASP A 260 4.98 8.16 -20.14
N ARG A 261 4.37 8.55 -19.00
CA ARG A 261 4.44 7.77 -17.75
C ARG A 261 3.23 7.88 -16.82
N PHE A 262 2.02 8.03 -17.37
CA PHE A 262 0.80 8.15 -16.54
C PHE A 262 0.31 6.82 -15.99
N VAL A 263 0.05 6.79 -14.70
CA VAL A 263 -0.57 5.67 -13.97
C VAL A 263 -1.92 6.15 -13.46
N VAL A 264 -2.96 5.33 -13.55
CA VAL A 264 -4.27 5.66 -12.97
C VAL A 264 -4.50 4.91 -11.67
N ALA A 265 -5.15 5.57 -10.72
CA ALA A 265 -5.46 5.02 -9.41
C ALA A 265 -6.90 4.52 -9.32
N VAL A 266 -7.09 3.37 -8.66
CA VAL A 266 -8.37 2.73 -8.37
C VAL A 266 -8.32 2.09 -6.98
N SER A 267 -9.46 1.75 -6.39
CA SER A 267 -9.51 0.93 -5.17
C SER A 267 -9.99 -0.48 -5.48
N THR A 268 -9.57 -1.46 -4.70
CA THR A 268 -10.32 -2.71 -4.57
C THR A 268 -11.68 -2.45 -3.93
N ALA A 269 -12.60 -3.41 -4.04
CA ALA A 269 -13.89 -3.34 -3.36
C ALA A 269 -13.70 -3.19 -1.84
N SER A 270 -14.58 -2.40 -1.22
CA SER A 270 -14.61 -2.26 0.23
C SER A 270 -14.99 -3.59 0.90
N LEU A 271 -14.44 -3.82 2.10
CA LEU A 271 -14.87 -4.91 2.98
C LEU A 271 -16.14 -4.55 3.77
N ASP A 272 -16.48 -3.25 3.84
CA ASP A 272 -17.74 -2.81 4.41
C ASP A 272 -18.90 -3.17 3.48
N ALA A 273 -19.76 -4.09 3.93
CA ALA A 273 -20.88 -4.56 3.14
C ALA A 273 -21.90 -3.44 2.81
N SER A 274 -21.90 -2.32 3.53
CA SER A 274 -22.75 -1.16 3.24
C SER A 274 -22.18 -0.27 2.13
N ASP A 275 -20.87 -0.33 1.90
CA ASP A 275 -20.20 0.39 0.83
C ASP A 275 -20.26 -0.40 -0.48
N LYS A 276 -21.17 0.04 -1.35
CA LYS A 276 -21.36 -0.54 -2.69
C LYS A 276 -20.67 0.23 -3.80
N GLN A 277 -19.95 1.30 -3.48
CA GLN A 277 -19.39 2.23 -4.46
C GLN A 277 -17.88 2.11 -4.57
N THR A 278 -17.17 1.96 -3.44
CA THR A 278 -15.71 1.84 -3.45
C THR A 278 -15.28 0.61 -4.23
N GLY A 279 -14.44 0.83 -5.23
CA GLY A 279 -13.90 -0.21 -6.11
C GLY A 279 -14.81 -0.61 -7.28
N PHE A 280 -15.85 0.19 -7.56
CA PHE A 280 -16.75 -0.03 -8.69
C PHE A 280 -16.93 1.24 -9.53
N TYR A 281 -17.09 1.05 -10.84
CA TYR A 281 -17.63 2.03 -11.79
C TYR A 281 -19.04 1.60 -12.13
N GLY A 282 -20.02 2.20 -11.46
CA GLY A 282 -21.39 1.70 -11.49
C GLY A 282 -21.46 0.28 -10.93
N THR A 283 -21.76 -0.72 -11.78
CA THR A 283 -21.78 -2.13 -11.41
C THR A 283 -20.50 -2.89 -11.73
N ASP A 284 -19.65 -2.29 -12.56
CA ASP A 284 -18.44 -2.92 -13.08
C ASP A 284 -17.28 -2.69 -12.11
N ARG A 285 -16.34 -3.63 -12.07
CA ARG A 285 -15.22 -3.57 -11.13
C ARG A 285 -14.19 -2.55 -11.62
N ALA A 286 -13.98 -1.48 -10.86
CA ALA A 286 -13.08 -0.40 -11.25
C ALA A 286 -11.66 -0.89 -11.58
N LEU A 287 -11.16 -1.86 -10.81
CA LEU A 287 -9.85 -2.47 -11.03
C LEU A 287 -9.73 -3.20 -12.38
N THR A 288 -10.77 -3.94 -12.79
CA THR A 288 -10.79 -4.66 -14.07
C THR A 288 -10.91 -3.68 -15.23
N GLU A 289 -11.82 -2.70 -15.14
CA GLU A 289 -12.02 -1.70 -16.19
C GLU A 289 -10.79 -0.81 -16.38
N ALA A 290 -10.15 -0.38 -15.28
CA ALA A 290 -8.91 0.37 -15.37
C ALA A 290 -7.77 -0.46 -15.97
N ALA A 291 -7.72 -1.78 -15.72
CA ALA A 291 -6.74 -2.65 -16.37
C ALA A 291 -6.91 -2.66 -17.89
N TYR A 292 -8.15 -2.81 -18.37
CA TYR A 292 -8.45 -2.70 -19.80
C TYR A 292 -8.09 -1.32 -20.36
N TRP A 293 -8.40 -0.25 -19.62
CA TRP A 293 -7.99 1.11 -19.99
C TRP A 293 -6.48 1.18 -20.27
N THR A 294 -5.60 0.55 -19.49
CA THR A 294 -4.15 0.62 -19.77
C THR A 294 -3.71 -0.04 -21.09
N THR A 295 -4.55 -0.92 -21.65
CA THR A 295 -4.28 -1.67 -22.89
C THR A 295 -4.74 -0.93 -24.15
N GLU A 296 -5.62 0.05 -24.01
CA GLU A 296 -6.14 0.81 -25.13
C GLU A 296 -5.09 1.77 -25.70
N PRO A 297 -5.20 2.13 -26.99
CA PRO A 297 -4.38 3.19 -27.57
C PRO A 297 -4.68 4.55 -26.90
N SER A 298 -3.66 5.39 -26.83
CA SER A 298 -3.76 6.79 -26.43
C SER A 298 -3.03 7.67 -27.44
N ASP A 299 -3.57 8.86 -27.68
CA ASP A 299 -2.92 9.88 -28.50
C ASP A 299 -2.28 10.93 -27.58
N GLY A 300 -0.99 11.18 -27.77
CA GLY A 300 -0.23 12.19 -27.04
C GLY A 300 0.23 11.82 -25.62
N TYR A 301 -0.09 10.62 -25.11
CA TYR A 301 0.39 10.14 -23.80
C TYR A 301 0.52 8.62 -23.74
N THR A 302 1.21 8.11 -22.71
CA THR A 302 1.40 6.69 -22.44
C THR A 302 0.67 6.30 -21.15
N ARG A 303 -0.18 5.28 -21.27
CA ARG A 303 -0.82 4.58 -20.15
C ARG A 303 0.18 3.60 -19.56
N ALA A 304 0.90 4.00 -18.52
CA ALA A 304 2.03 3.26 -17.94
C ALA A 304 1.63 2.17 -16.96
N GLY A 305 0.43 2.22 -16.36
CA GLY A 305 0.00 1.16 -15.43
C GLY A 305 -1.11 1.57 -14.48
N LEU A 306 -1.20 0.85 -13.35
CA LEU A 306 -2.22 1.02 -12.32
C LEU A 306 -1.64 1.26 -10.93
N ALA A 307 -2.39 2.02 -10.13
CA ALA A 307 -2.23 2.15 -8.69
C ALA A 307 -3.48 1.62 -7.99
N VAL A 308 -3.32 0.66 -7.08
CA VAL A 308 -4.41 -0.06 -6.43
C VAL A 308 -4.45 0.28 -4.95
N TYR A 309 -5.49 0.97 -4.51
CA TYR A 309 -5.78 1.21 -3.11
C TYR A 309 -6.41 0.00 -2.42
N ASN A 310 -6.11 -0.13 -1.13
CA ASN A 310 -6.66 -1.15 -0.23
C ASN A 310 -6.43 -2.58 -0.75
N VAL A 311 -5.27 -2.84 -1.36
CA VAL A 311 -4.98 -4.09 -2.08
C VAL A 311 -5.33 -5.35 -1.26
N GLN A 312 -5.11 -5.29 0.06
CA GLN A 312 -5.37 -6.38 1.00
C GLN A 312 -6.85 -6.78 1.08
N ASN A 313 -7.81 -5.94 0.67
CA ASN A 313 -9.22 -6.31 0.65
C ASN A 313 -9.50 -7.46 -0.33
N ASP A 314 -8.68 -7.60 -1.39
CA ASP A 314 -8.79 -8.71 -2.34
C ASP A 314 -8.08 -9.99 -1.85
N TYR A 315 -7.37 -9.95 -0.71
CA TYR A 315 -6.75 -11.13 -0.10
C TYR A 315 -7.81 -12.20 0.25
N TYR A 316 -8.92 -11.76 0.84
CA TYR A 316 -9.99 -12.64 1.35
C TYR A 316 -11.01 -13.05 0.29
N ASN A 317 -10.67 -12.92 -0.99
CA ASN A 317 -11.55 -13.32 -2.07
C ASN A 317 -11.84 -14.83 -2.02
N ALA A 318 -13.12 -15.19 -1.99
CA ALA A 318 -13.58 -16.57 -1.78
C ALA A 318 -13.16 -17.54 -2.89
N THR A 319 -12.86 -17.04 -4.09
CA THR A 319 -12.43 -17.87 -5.22
C THR A 319 -10.93 -18.15 -5.15
N ASN A 320 -10.11 -17.10 -5.07
CA ASN A 320 -8.65 -17.20 -4.96
C ASN A 320 -8.12 -15.95 -4.26
N THR A 321 -7.11 -16.10 -3.41
CA THR A 321 -6.39 -14.96 -2.80
C THR A 321 -5.85 -13.99 -3.87
N TYR A 322 -6.20 -12.70 -3.76
CA TYR A 322 -5.89 -11.63 -4.71
C TYR A 322 -6.40 -11.89 -6.15
N GLN A 323 -7.58 -12.51 -6.29
CA GLN A 323 -8.15 -12.85 -7.59
C GLN A 323 -8.19 -11.68 -8.57
N TYR A 324 -8.73 -10.52 -8.17
CA TYR A 324 -8.94 -9.39 -9.06
C TYR A 324 -7.66 -8.59 -9.31
N VAL A 325 -6.76 -8.53 -8.33
CA VAL A 325 -5.42 -7.95 -8.54
C VAL A 325 -4.63 -8.78 -9.55
N LYS A 326 -4.65 -10.11 -9.43
CA LYS A 326 -4.00 -11.02 -10.40
C LYS A 326 -4.63 -10.94 -11.78
N GLU A 327 -5.96 -10.83 -11.85
CA GLU A 327 -6.69 -10.62 -13.10
C GLU A 327 -6.25 -9.34 -13.80
N ALA A 328 -6.23 -8.21 -13.08
CA ALA A 328 -5.78 -6.92 -13.62
C ALA A 328 -4.34 -6.98 -14.14
N ILE A 329 -3.42 -7.56 -13.36
CA ILE A 329 -2.02 -7.76 -13.80
C ILE A 329 -1.97 -8.57 -15.11
N ASN A 330 -2.74 -9.64 -15.22
CA ASN A 330 -2.76 -10.49 -16.41
C ASN A 330 -3.41 -9.80 -17.63
N ILE A 331 -4.39 -8.93 -17.44
CA ILE A 331 -4.95 -8.09 -18.52
C ILE A 331 -3.87 -7.15 -19.07
N MET A 332 -3.13 -6.48 -18.16
CA MET A 332 -2.13 -5.49 -18.55
C MET A 332 -0.88 -6.11 -19.15
N ASN A 333 -0.46 -7.26 -18.63
CA ASN A 333 0.79 -7.92 -18.96
C ASN A 333 0.55 -9.42 -19.21
N PRO A 334 -0.17 -9.78 -20.30
CA PRO A 334 -0.51 -11.17 -20.57
C PRO A 334 0.76 -12.00 -20.82
N ALA A 335 0.75 -13.24 -20.33
CA ALA A 335 1.83 -14.17 -20.63
C ALA A 335 2.01 -14.33 -22.15
N PRO A 336 3.26 -14.43 -22.65
CA PRO A 336 3.50 -14.68 -24.06
C PRO A 336 2.74 -15.92 -24.53
N LYS A 337 1.97 -15.79 -25.62
CA LYS A 337 1.37 -16.96 -26.27
C LYS A 337 2.52 -17.83 -26.79
N LYS A 338 2.61 -19.06 -26.30
CA LYS A 338 3.57 -20.06 -26.76
C LYS A 338 3.31 -20.48 -28.19
#